data_AF-A0A967YEN0-F1
#
_entry.id   AF-A0A967YEN0-F1
#
_cell.length_a   1.000
_cell.length_b   1.000
_cell.length_c   1.000
_cell.angle_alpha   90.00
_cell.angle_beta   90.00
_cell.angle_gamma   90.00
#
_symmetry.space_group_name_H-M   'P 1'
#
loop_
_entity.id
_entity.type
_entity.pdbx_description
1 polymer ?
#
loop_
_entity_poly.entity_id
_entity_poly.type
_entity_poly.pdbx_seq_one_letter_code
_entity_poly.pdbx_strand_id
1 'polypeptide(L)'
;MESVYQVLAKIGYTHPLHPTLTHLVMGLVMGAFIFVLIATFFRRESLARTAWRCMVLALIALLPTAVLGYADWQHRFAGDLIFPITMKLILAGLL
;
A
#
# COMPACT_ATOMS: atom_id res chain seq x y z
N MET A 1 13.97 3.28 -13.46
CA MET A 1 13.60 3.61 -12.06
C MET A 1 14.45 4.75 -11.53
N GLU A 2 15.78 4.71 -11.64
CA GLU A 2 16.66 5.78 -11.12
C GLU A 2 16.36 7.19 -11.63
N SER A 3 15.90 7.35 -12.88
CA SER A 3 15.50 8.66 -13.40
C SER A 3 14.40 9.33 -12.57
N VAL A 4 13.45 8.56 -12.03
CA VAL A 4 12.37 9.06 -11.17
C VAL A 4 12.96 9.52 -9.84
N TYR A 5 13.81 8.71 -9.20
CA TYR A 5 14.49 9.07 -7.95
C TYR A 5 15.41 10.29 -8.11
N GLN A 6 16.11 10.43 -9.23
CA GLN A 6 16.95 11.60 -9.51
C GLN A 6 16.13 12.88 -9.69
N VAL A 7 14.99 12.82 -10.36
CA VAL A 7 14.07 13.96 -10.49
C VAL A 7 13.50 14.35 -9.12
N LEU A 8 13.08 13.37 -8.32
CA LEU A 8 12.59 13.58 -6.96
C LEU A 8 13.67 14.16 -6.04
N ALA A 9 14.91 13.67 -6.13
CA ALA A 9 16.04 14.19 -5.37
C ALA A 9 16.35 15.66 -5.73
N LYS A 10 16.20 16.05 -7.01
CA LYS A 10 16.37 17.44 -7.45
C LYS A 10 15.35 18.41 -6.82
N ILE A 11 14.18 17.92 -6.45
CA ILE A 11 13.16 18.70 -5.73
C ILE A 11 13.20 18.48 -4.20
N GLY A 12 14.26 17.83 -3.69
CA GLY A 12 14.48 17.61 -2.26
C GLY A 12 13.78 16.38 -1.66
N TYR A 13 13.10 15.57 -2.48
CA TYR A 13 12.44 14.36 -2.00
C TYR A 13 13.41 13.16 -2.06
N THR A 14 13.94 12.76 -0.91
CA THR A 14 14.90 11.65 -0.76
C THR A 14 14.32 10.44 -0.01
N HIS A 15 13.02 10.51 0.31
CA HIS A 15 12.30 9.47 1.00
C HIS A 15 11.91 8.31 0.07
N PRO A 16 11.76 7.10 0.61
CA PRO A 16 11.20 5.97 -0.12
C PRO A 16 9.79 6.31 -0.63
N LEU A 17 9.45 5.83 -1.82
CA LEU A 17 8.17 6.11 -2.47
C LEU A 17 7.06 5.20 -1.97
N HIS A 18 7.41 3.95 -1.64
CA HIS A 18 6.47 2.92 -1.19
C HIS A 18 5.62 3.36 0.01
N PRO A 19 6.15 3.95 1.11
CA PRO A 19 5.34 4.28 2.27
C PRO A 19 4.17 5.21 1.99
N THR A 20 4.32 6.19 1.08
CA THR A 20 3.25 7.14 0.78
C THR A 20 2.01 6.43 0.22
N LEU A 21 2.22 5.44 -0.65
CA LEU A 21 1.13 4.68 -1.25
C LEU A 21 0.65 3.55 -0.32
N THR A 22 1.53 3.00 0.52
CA THR A 22 1.15 2.08 1.60
C THR A 22 0.16 2.74 2.57
N HIS A 23 0.34 4.02 2.91
CA HIS A 23 -0.62 4.75 3.75
C HIS A 23 -2.01 4.85 3.11
N LEU A 24 -2.08 5.00 1.78
CA LEU A 24 -3.36 4.99 1.05
C LEU A 24 -4.04 3.62 1.14
N VAL A 25 -3.32 2.54 0.84
CA VAL A 25 -3.85 1.17 0.91
C VAL A 25 -4.33 0.86 2.32
N MET A 26 -3.50 1.10 3.34
CA MET A 26 -3.86 0.87 4.74
C MET A 26 -5.05 1.71 5.19
N GLY A 27 -5.09 2.99 4.81
CA GLY A 27 -6.21 3.86 5.13
C GLY A 27 -7.53 3.38 4.51
N LEU A 28 -7.51 2.89 3.28
CA LEU A 28 -8.69 2.35 2.59
C LEU A 28 -9.17 1.03 3.20
N VAL A 29 -8.26 0.12 3.54
CA VAL A 29 -8.61 -1.15 4.21
C VAL A 29 -9.20 -0.89 5.60
N MET A 30 -8.57 -0.03 6.41
CA MET A 30 -9.08 0.36 7.72
C MET A 30 -10.42 1.09 7.62
N GLY A 31 -10.57 1.99 6.66
CA GLY A 31 -11.83 2.68 6.38
C GLY A 31 -12.94 1.70 5.99
N ALA A 32 -12.65 0.74 5.11
CA ALA A 32 -13.59 -0.30 4.73
C ALA A 32 -14.05 -1.12 5.95
N PHE A 33 -13.11 -1.53 6.80
CA PHE A 33 -13.42 -2.26 8.03
C PHE A 33 -14.37 -1.47 8.95
N ILE A 34 -14.07 -0.19 9.20
CA ILE A 34 -14.92 0.69 10.01
C ILE A 34 -16.31 0.86 9.38
N PHE A 35 -16.39 1.08 8.07
CA PHE A 35 -17.66 1.24 7.37
C PHE A 35 -18.52 -0.03 7.42
N VAL A 36 -17.92 -1.22 7.28
CA VAL A 36 -18.65 -2.49 7.45
C VAL A 36 -19.17 -2.61 8.88
N LEU A 37 -18.34 -2.37 9.90
CA LEU A 37 -18.77 -2.46 11.29
C LEU A 37 -19.98 -1.56 11.60
N ILE A 38 -19.91 -0.31 11.15
CA ILE A 38 -21.03 0.65 11.32
C ILE A 38 -22.25 0.19 10.49
N ALA A 39 -22.04 -0.28 9.26
CA ALA A 39 -23.14 -0.79 8.43
C ALA A 39 -23.86 -1.96 9.10
N THR A 40 -23.12 -2.89 9.70
CA THR A 40 -23.68 -4.07 10.40
C THR A 40 -24.44 -3.66 11.66
N PHE A 41 -23.86 -2.77 12.49
CA PHE A 41 -24.49 -2.36 13.74
C PHE A 41 -25.76 -1.51 13.51
N PHE A 42 -25.70 -0.57 12.56
CA PHE A 42 -26.80 0.36 12.27
C PHE A 42 -27.73 -0.13 11.13
N ARG A 43 -27.47 -1.32 10.57
CA ARG A 43 -28.21 -1.91 9.42
C ARG A 43 -28.34 -0.95 8.24
N ARG A 44 -27.24 -0.25 7.90
CA ARG A 44 -27.18 0.74 6.81
C ARG A 44 -26.44 0.19 5.59
N GLU A 45 -27.18 -0.27 4.58
CA GLU A 45 -26.59 -0.82 3.35
C GLU A 45 -25.73 0.18 2.56
N SER A 46 -26.01 1.48 2.68
CA SER A 46 -25.22 2.52 2.01
C SER A 46 -23.76 2.52 2.50
N LEU A 47 -23.54 2.28 3.80
CA LEU A 47 -22.20 2.22 4.38
C LEU A 47 -21.46 0.94 3.97
N ALA A 48 -22.16 -0.19 3.85
CA ALA A 48 -21.58 -1.42 3.31
C ALA A 48 -21.09 -1.23 1.86
N ARG A 49 -21.86 -0.47 1.05
CA ARG A 49 -21.44 -0.12 -0.31
C ARG A 49 -20.22 0.80 -0.35
N THR A 50 -20.09 1.71 0.60
CA THR A 50 -18.88 2.54 0.75
C THR A 50 -17.68 1.69 1.12
N ALA A 51 -17.83 0.76 2.06
CA ALA A 51 -16.76 -0.17 2.43
C ALA A 51 -16.26 -1.00 1.23
N TRP A 52 -17.19 -1.51 0.42
CA TRP A 52 -16.85 -2.21 -0.80
C TRP A 52 -16.01 -1.36 -1.76
N ARG A 53 -16.42 -0.10 -1.98
CA ARG A 53 -15.65 0.84 -2.83
C ARG A 53 -14.27 1.11 -2.26
N CYS A 54 -14.13 1.26 -0.95
CA CYS A 54 -12.83 1.39 -0.30
C CYS A 54 -11.95 0.16 -0.57
N MET A 55 -12.48 -1.06 -0.48
CA MET A 55 -11.73 -2.27 -0.82
C MET A 55 -11.32 -2.34 -2.29
N VAL A 56 -12.21 -1.97 -3.22
CA VAL A 56 -11.88 -1.91 -4.66
C VAL A 56 -10.74 -0.92 -4.91
N LEU A 57 -10.80 0.27 -4.31
CA LEU A 57 -9.73 1.27 -4.42
C LEU A 57 -8.44 0.81 -3.76
N ALA A 58 -8.52 0.11 -2.62
CA ALA A 58 -7.36 -0.47 -1.95
C ALA A 58 -6.65 -1.49 -2.84
N LEU A 59 -7.43 -2.36 -3.51
CA LEU A 59 -6.90 -3.36 -4.44
C LEU A 59 -6.23 -2.71 -5.66
N ILE A 60 -6.84 -1.66 -6.20
CA ILE A 60 -6.24 -0.89 -7.32
C ILE A 60 -4.94 -0.23 -6.85
N ALA A 61 -4.91 0.36 -5.66
CA ALA A 61 -3.73 1.02 -5.10
C ALA A 61 -2.64 0.03 -4.65
N LEU A 62 -2.99 -1.22 -4.35
CA LEU A 62 -2.06 -2.26 -3.95
C LEU A 62 -1.01 -2.55 -5.04
N LEU A 63 -1.44 -2.63 -6.31
CA LEU A 63 -0.55 -2.91 -7.45
C LEU A 63 0.58 -1.88 -7.59
N PRO A 64 0.31 -0.55 -7.74
CA PRO A 64 1.37 0.44 -7.78
C PRO A 64 2.16 0.49 -6.47
N THR A 65 1.56 0.18 -5.32
CA THR A 65 2.27 0.13 -4.02
C THR A 65 3.33 -0.97 -4.00
N ALA A 66 2.99 -2.16 -4.52
CA ALA A 66 3.92 -3.27 -4.65
C ALA A 66 5.07 -2.95 -5.62
N VAL A 67 4.77 -2.32 -6.76
CA VAL A 67 5.80 -1.88 -7.73
C VAL A 67 6.76 -0.87 -7.10
N LEU A 68 6.25 0.11 -6.35
CA LEU A 68 7.09 1.07 -5.62
C LEU A 68 7.89 0.40 -4.49
N GLY A 69 7.33 -0.63 -3.84
CA GLY A 69 8.04 -1.43 -2.85
C GLY A 69 9.23 -2.17 -3.46
N TYR A 70 9.03 -2.76 -4.63
CA TYR A 70 10.11 -3.36 -5.40
C TYR A 70 11.14 -2.32 -5.85
N ALA A 71 10.69 -1.14 -6.31
CA ALA A 71 11.57 -0.03 -6.69
C ALA A 71 12.49 0.41 -5.55
N ASP A 72 11.91 0.62 -4.36
CA ASP A 72 12.66 1.03 -3.17
C ASP A 72 13.61 -0.09 -2.70
N TRP A 73 13.20 -1.36 -2.82
CA TRP A 73 14.06 -2.49 -2.52
C TRP A 73 15.30 -2.52 -3.41
N GLN A 74 15.09 -2.41 -4.73
CA GLN A 74 16.18 -2.37 -5.71
C GLN A 74 17.07 -1.15 -5.50
N HIS A 75 16.49 0.05 -5.34
CA HIS A 75 17.25 1.28 -5.23
C HIS A 75 18.08 1.37 -3.94
N ARG A 76 17.56 0.87 -2.81
CA ARG A 76 18.15 1.12 -1.49
C ARG A 76 18.93 -0.06 -0.91
N PHE A 77 18.60 -1.28 -1.33
CA PHE A 77 19.24 -2.50 -0.86
C PHE A 77 19.81 -3.35 -2.00
N ALA A 78 19.88 -2.82 -3.22
CA ALA A 78 20.38 -3.54 -4.41
C ALA A 78 19.68 -4.89 -4.66
N GLY A 79 18.44 -5.06 -4.17
CA GLY A 79 17.72 -6.32 -4.28
C GLY A 79 18.17 -7.41 -3.28
N ASP A 80 18.87 -7.07 -2.21
CA ASP A 80 19.36 -8.04 -1.23
C ASP A 80 18.22 -8.67 -0.39
N LEU A 81 18.29 -9.97 -0.14
CA LEU A 81 17.29 -10.76 0.59
C LEU A 81 17.57 -10.75 2.08
N ILE A 82 17.66 -9.55 2.65
CA ILE A 82 17.79 -9.37 4.10
C ILE A 82 16.56 -9.91 4.83
N PHE A 83 16.76 -10.36 6.08
CA PHE A 83 15.72 -11.01 6.89
C PHE A 83 14.34 -10.32 6.85
N PRO A 84 14.22 -8.98 6.98
CA PRO A 84 12.92 -8.30 6.91
C PRO A 84 12.20 -8.44 5.57
N ILE A 85 12.95 -8.53 4.46
CA ILE A 85 12.39 -8.62 3.11
C ILE A 85 11.93 -10.04 2.85
N THR A 86 12.74 -11.02 3.24
CA THR A 86 12.38 -12.45 3.16
C THR A 86 11.09 -12.74 3.93
N MET A 87 10.95 -12.20 5.15
CA MET A 87 9.71 -12.32 5.93
C MET A 87 8.51 -11.68 5.22
N LYS A 88 8.67 -10.49 4.64
CA LYS A 88 7.58 -9.83 3.90
C LYS A 88 7.11 -10.65 2.71
N LEU A 89 8.03 -11.27 1.95
CA LEU A 89 7.69 -12.09 0.80
C LEU A 89 6.95 -13.38 1.22
N ILE A 90 7.39 -14.03 2.30
CA ILE A 90 6.70 -15.20 2.86
C ILE A 90 5.29 -14.83 3.31
N LEU A 91 5.14 -13.74 4.07
CA LEU A 91 3.82 -13.29 4.52
C LEU A 91 2.91 -12.91 3.35
N ALA A 92 3.44 -12.26 2.31
CA ALA A 92 2.68 -11.90 1.13
C ALA A 92 2.23 -13.11 0.29
N GLY A 93 2.94 -14.24 0.36
CA GLY A 93 2.54 -15.48 -0.31
C GLY A 93 1.55 -16.33 0.49
N LEU A 94 1.53 -16.18 1.82
CA LEU A 94 0.66 -16.95 2.72
C LEU A 94 -0.68 -16.27 3.01
N LEU A 95 -0.74 -14.94 2.93
CA LEU A 95 -1.89 -14.11 3.30
C LEU A 95 -2.56 -13.51 2.05
#